data_AF-A0A926NFC9-F1
#
_entry.id   AF-A0A926NFC9-F1
#
_cell.length_a   1.000
_cell.length_b   1.000
_cell.length_c   1.000
_cell.angle_alpha   90.00
_cell.angle_beta   90.00
_cell.angle_gamma   90.00
#
_symmetry.space_group_name_H-M   'P 1'
#
loop_
_entity.id
_entity.type
_entity.pdbx_description
1 polymer ?
#
loop_
_entity_poly.entity_id
_entity_poly.type
_entity_poly.pdbx_seq_one_letter_code
_entity_poly.pdbx_strand_id
1 'polypeptide(L)'
;MPNNMEGRGLTDREMLQLCLELEKGRCRSISNTMLETSHKELREIYKQNFENASSNHDELYKIMNEKGWYKTDIASMEQIGKVQEFMQNNLHPDNEF
;
A
#
# COMPACT_ATOMS: atom_id res chain seq x y z
N MET A 1 17.87 -19.67 0.26
CA MET A 1 16.92 -20.19 -0.74
C MET A 1 17.71 -20.54 -1.99
N PRO A 2 17.44 -21.66 -2.68
CA PRO A 2 18.08 -21.94 -3.96
C PRO A 2 17.74 -20.82 -4.94
N ASN A 3 18.71 -20.36 -5.72
CA ASN A 3 18.49 -19.37 -6.77
C ASN A 3 17.66 -20.02 -7.89
N ASN A 4 16.36 -19.78 -7.90
CA ASN A 4 15.40 -20.31 -8.86
C ASN A 4 15.39 -19.57 -10.22
N MET A 5 16.41 -18.73 -10.46
CA MET A 5 16.61 -17.91 -11.66
C MET A 5 17.67 -18.46 -12.63
N GLU A 6 18.30 -19.61 -12.37
CA GLU A 6 19.27 -20.18 -13.33
C GLU A 6 18.59 -20.48 -14.69
N GLY A 7 18.80 -19.57 -15.64
CA GLY A 7 18.44 -19.74 -17.06
C GLY A 7 17.00 -19.39 -17.46
N ARG A 8 16.13 -18.94 -16.55
CA ARG A 8 14.76 -18.51 -16.90
C ARG A 8 14.47 -17.07 -16.49
N GLY A 9 13.66 -16.37 -17.30
CA GLY A 9 13.11 -15.07 -16.94
C GLY A 9 12.08 -15.13 -15.80
N LEU A 10 11.67 -13.96 -15.32
CA LEU A 10 10.54 -13.83 -14.40
C LEU A 10 9.26 -14.28 -15.09
N THR A 11 8.44 -15.06 -14.38
CA THR A 11 7.05 -15.29 -14.77
C THR A 11 6.23 -14.00 -14.63
N ASP A 12 5.09 -13.92 -15.31
CA ASP A 12 4.15 -12.80 -15.17
C ASP A 12 3.77 -12.54 -13.70
N ARG A 13 3.58 -13.61 -12.92
CA ARG A 13 3.28 -13.51 -11.48
C ARG A 13 4.44 -12.88 -10.71
N GLU A 14 5.67 -13.34 -10.95
CA GLU A 14 6.86 -12.80 -10.29
C GLU A 14 7.11 -11.33 -10.70
N MET A 15 6.88 -11.00 -11.97
CA MET A 15 7.01 -9.64 -12.48
C MET A 15 5.97 -8.70 -11.86
N LEU A 16 4.69 -9.09 -11.86
CA LEU A 16 3.64 -8.26 -11.25
C LEU A 16 3.79 -8.15 -9.73
N GLN A 17 4.21 -9.22 -9.05
CA GLN A 17 4.56 -9.17 -7.62
C GLN A 17 5.70 -8.17 -7.36
N LEU A 18 6.74 -8.18 -8.20
CA LEU A 18 7.83 -7.22 -8.10
C LEU A 18 7.33 -5.79 -8.30
N CYS A 19 6.53 -5.53 -9.34
CA CYS A 19 5.94 -4.22 -9.59
C CYS A 19 5.09 -3.74 -8.40
N LEU A 20 4.26 -4.62 -7.83
CA LEU A 20 3.42 -4.31 -6.68
C LEU A 20 4.26 -3.88 -5.46
N GLU A 21 5.32 -4.64 -5.14
CA GLU A 21 6.20 -4.30 -4.02
C GLU A 21 7.02 -3.04 -4.28
N LEU A 22 7.40 -2.77 -5.53
CA LEU A 22 8.06 -1.51 -5.92
C LEU A 22 7.12 -0.32 -5.70
N GLU A 23 5.85 -0.38 -6.12
CA GLU A 23 4.90 0.71 -5.89
C GLU A 23 4.59 0.91 -4.41
N LYS A 24 4.52 -0.17 -3.62
CA LYS A 24 4.41 -0.08 -2.15
C LYS A 24 5.62 0.65 -1.55
N GLY A 25 6.83 0.30 -2.00
CA GLY A 25 8.07 0.97 -1.60
C GLY A 25 8.10 2.45 -1.96
N ARG A 26 7.64 2.79 -3.17
CA ARG A 26 7.50 4.19 -3.64
C ARG A 26 6.53 4.98 -2.76
N CYS A 27 5.35 4.44 -2.48
CA CYS A 27 4.37 5.08 -1.60
C CYS A 27 4.98 5.41 -0.22
N ARG A 28 5.66 4.44 0.41
CA ARG A 28 6.31 4.63 1.72
C ARG A 28 7.42 5.69 1.68
N SER A 29 8.23 5.69 0.63
CA SER A 29 9.32 6.66 0.47
C SER A 29 8.78 8.08 0.31
N ILE A 30 7.81 8.24 -0.61
CA ILE A 30 7.19 9.54 -0.90
C ILE A 30 6.46 10.09 0.34
N SER A 31 5.72 9.24 1.07
CA SER A 31 5.02 9.68 2.28
C SER A 31 5.98 10.25 3.32
N ASN A 32 7.14 9.61 3.52
CA ASN A 32 8.15 10.11 4.45
C ASN A 32 8.69 11.49 3.99
N THR A 33 9.01 11.62 2.70
CA THR A 33 9.46 12.91 2.16
C THR A 33 8.41 14.01 2.28
N MET A 34 7.13 13.69 2.07
CA MET A 34 6.03 14.65 2.25
C MET A 34 5.91 15.13 3.70
N LEU A 35 6.17 14.28 4.69
CA LEU A 35 6.15 14.68 6.09
C LEU A 35 7.31 15.63 6.44
N GLU A 36 8.50 15.36 5.89
CA GLU A 36 9.74 16.05 6.26
C GLU A 36 10.04 17.30 5.42
N THR A 37 9.42 17.46 4.24
CA THR A 37 9.73 18.59 3.35
C THR A 37 9.12 19.92 3.82
N SER A 38 9.94 20.96 3.96
CA SER A 38 9.46 22.31 4.32
C SER A 38 8.99 23.14 3.12
N HIS A 39 9.34 22.73 1.89
CA HIS A 39 9.03 23.49 0.69
C HIS A 39 7.65 23.12 0.12
N LYS A 40 6.74 24.09 0.07
CA LYS A 40 5.33 23.85 -0.31
C LYS A 40 5.15 23.27 -1.70
N GLU A 41 5.81 23.83 -2.71
CA GLU A 41 5.66 23.34 -4.10
C GLU A 41 6.22 21.92 -4.27
N LEU A 42 7.36 21.64 -3.63
CA LEU A 42 7.94 20.31 -3.60
C LEU A 42 7.00 19.30 -2.92
N ARG A 43 6.35 19.70 -1.82
CA ARG A 43 5.33 18.88 -1.16
C ARG A 43 4.18 18.54 -2.10
N GLU A 44 3.72 19.50 -2.91
CA GLU A 44 2.64 19.27 -3.88
C GLU A 44 3.05 18.32 -5.01
N ILE A 45 4.29 18.46 -5.52
CA ILE A 45 4.85 17.52 -6.49
C ILE A 45 4.89 16.10 -5.93
N TYR A 46 5.36 15.94 -4.68
CA TYR A 46 5.38 14.63 -4.04
C TYR A 46 3.98 14.08 -3.79
N LYS A 47 3.00 14.93 -3.47
CA LYS A 47 1.60 14.51 -3.33
C LYS A 47 1.05 13.92 -4.63
N GLN A 48 1.28 14.57 -5.77
CA GLN A 48 0.88 14.06 -7.08
C GLN A 48 1.57 12.71 -7.39
N ASN A 49 2.86 12.60 -7.06
CA ASN A 49 3.59 11.34 -7.24
C ASN A 49 3.07 10.23 -6.34
N PHE A 50 2.64 10.55 -5.11
CA PHE A 50 2.03 9.61 -4.19
C PHE A 50 0.70 9.09 -4.73
N GLU A 51 -0.17 9.99 -5.20
CA GLU A 51 -1.46 9.64 -5.80
C GLU A 51 -1.27 8.69 -7.00
N ASN A 52 -0.31 9.00 -7.89
CA ASN A 52 0.02 8.14 -9.03
C ASN A 52 0.53 6.76 -8.60
N ALA A 53 1.49 6.70 -7.66
CA ALA A 53 2.03 5.42 -7.17
C ALA A 53 0.96 4.59 -6.46
N SER A 54 0.08 5.23 -5.68
CA SER A 54 -1.03 4.58 -5.00
C SER A 54 -2.05 4.02 -5.98
N SER A 55 -2.39 4.76 -7.05
CA SER A 55 -3.29 4.29 -8.09
C SER A 55 -2.71 3.08 -8.84
N ASN A 56 -1.44 3.14 -9.22
CA ASN A 56 -0.75 2.02 -9.86
C ASN A 56 -0.73 0.78 -8.96
N HIS A 57 -0.46 0.95 -7.66
CA HIS A 57 -0.49 -0.15 -6.71
C HIS A 57 -1.89 -0.79 -6.62
N ASP A 58 -2.96 0.02 -6.55
CA ASP A 58 -4.34 -0.48 -6.49
C ASP A 58 -4.71 -1.28 -7.75
N GLU A 59 -4.34 -0.80 -8.93
CA GLU A 59 -4.56 -1.52 -10.19
C GLU A 59 -3.79 -2.85 -10.23
N LEU A 60 -2.51 -2.85 -9.85
CA LEU A 60 -1.70 -4.07 -9.76
C LEU A 60 -2.29 -5.06 -8.77
N TYR A 61 -2.75 -4.58 -7.60
CA TYR A 61 -3.39 -5.40 -6.59
C TYR A 61 -4.66 -6.06 -7.14
N LYS A 62 -5.53 -5.30 -7.82
CA LYS A 62 -6.75 -5.82 -8.46
C LYS A 62 -6.43 -6.91 -9.48
N ILE A 63 -5.48 -6.67 -10.38
CA ILE A 63 -5.04 -7.65 -11.38
C ILE A 63 -4.54 -8.93 -10.71
N MET A 64 -3.70 -8.81 -9.68
CA MET A 64 -3.17 -9.98 -8.97
C MET A 64 -4.25 -10.74 -8.19
N ASN A 65 -5.23 -10.02 -7.62
CA ASN A 65 -6.37 -10.61 -6.93
C ASN A 65 -7.31 -11.36 -7.89
N GLU A 66 -7.66 -10.75 -9.03
CA GLU A 66 -8.48 -11.37 -10.09
C GLU A 66 -7.85 -12.66 -10.63
N LYS A 67 -6.52 -12.70 -10.72
CA LYS A 67 -5.77 -13.90 -11.14
C LYS A 67 -5.56 -14.93 -10.03
N GLY A 68 -6.04 -14.65 -8.81
CA GLY A 68 -5.85 -15.51 -7.63
C GLY A 68 -4.40 -15.61 -7.15
N TRP A 69 -3.55 -14.66 -7.54
CA TRP A 69 -2.12 -14.63 -7.22
C TRP A 69 -1.81 -13.92 -5.91
N TYR A 70 -2.74 -13.09 -5.43
CA TYR A 70 -2.69 -12.40 -4.16
C TYR A 70 -3.82 -12.92 -3.26
N LYS A 71 -3.48 -13.38 -2.05
CA LYS A 71 -4.46 -13.88 -1.08
C LYS A 71 -4.56 -12.91 0.08
N THR A 72 -5.74 -12.35 0.28
CA THR A 72 -6.10 -11.50 1.41
C THR A 72 -7.43 -11.96 1.97
N ASP A 73 -7.60 -11.81 3.28
CA ASP A 73 -8.90 -11.98 3.89
C ASP A 73 -9.69 -10.68 3.73
N ILE A 74 -10.93 -10.79 3.26
CA ILE A 74 -11.84 -9.65 3.21
C ILE A 74 -12.38 -9.46 4.63
N ALA A 75 -12.17 -8.27 5.18
CA ALA A 75 -12.70 -7.92 6.50
C ALA A 75 -14.25 -7.97 6.48
N SER A 76 -14.84 -8.61 7.48
CA SER A 76 -16.29 -8.58 7.67
C SER A 76 -16.74 -7.19 8.11
N MET A 77 -18.02 -6.85 7.89
CA MET A 77 -18.59 -5.58 8.37
C MET A 77 -18.45 -5.42 9.89
N GLU A 78 -18.52 -6.51 10.64
CA GLU A 78 -18.30 -6.53 12.09
C GLU A 78 -16.85 -6.15 12.45
N GLN A 79 -15.87 -6.72 11.74
CA GLN A 79 -14.46 -6.39 11.93
C GLN A 79 -14.17 -4.93 11.58
N ILE A 80 -14.78 -4.40 10.52
CA ILE A 80 -14.67 -2.99 10.13
C ILE A 80 -15.25 -2.09 11.23
N GLY A 81 -16.47 -2.39 11.72
CA GLY A 81 -17.12 -1.61 12.78
C GLY A 81 -16.31 -1.56 14.06
N LYS A 82 -15.74 -2.70 14.48
CA LYS A 82 -14.87 -2.78 15.66
C LYS A 82 -13.62 -1.90 15.55
N VAL A 83 -12.98 -1.88 14.37
CA VAL A 83 -11.80 -1.02 14.15
C VAL A 83 -12.18 0.47 14.13
N GLN A 84 -13.34 0.82 13.56
CA GLN A 84 -13.84 2.19 13.59
C GLN A 84 -14.09 2.69 15.02
N GLU A 85 -14.65 1.85 15.89
CA GLU A 85 -14.85 2.15 17.31
C GLU A 85 -13.52 2.45 18.01
N PHE A 86 -12.50 1.59 17.82
CA PHE A 86 -11.16 1.84 18.37
C PHE A 86 -10.57 3.18 17.94
N MET A 87 -10.77 3.58 16.68
CA MET A 87 -10.28 4.86 16.17
C MET A 87 -11.00 6.05 16.79
N GLN A 88 -12.30 5.94 17.07
CA GLN A 88 -13.05 6.98 17.78
C GLN A 88 -12.54 7.16 19.22
N ASN A 89 -12.28 6.06 19.92
CA ASN A 89 -11.79 6.12 21.29
C ASN A 89 -10.36 6.70 21.35
N ASN A 90 -9.52 6.39 20.36
CA ASN A 90 -8.18 6.99 20.25
C ASN A 90 -8.19 8.50 19.95
N LEU A 91 -9.25 9.04 19.36
CA LEU A 91 -9.40 10.49 19.14
C LEU A 91 -9.89 11.23 20.39
N HIS A 92 -10.55 10.52 21.31
CA HIS A 92 -11.13 11.08 22.53
C HIS A 92 -10.84 10.19 23.77
N PRO A 93 -9.55 10.00 24.13
CA PRO A 93 -9.17 9.09 25.21
C PRO A 93 -9.69 9.54 26.59
N ASP A 94 -10.05 10.81 26.75
CA ASP A 94 -10.50 11.39 28.02
C ASP A 94 -11.99 11.14 28.33
N ASN A 95 -12.77 10.62 27.38
CA ASN A 95 -14.21 10.36 27.57
C ASN A 95 -14.53 8.98 28.19
N GLU A 96 -13.51 8.17 28.50
CA GLU A 96 -13.66 6.84 29.09
C GLU A 96 -13.39 6.78 30.61
N PHE A 97 -13.31 7.93 31.31
CA PHE A 97 -13.16 8.03 32.77
C PHE A 97 -14.33 8.73 33.46
#